data_AF-A0A484KC62-F1
#
_entry.id   AF-A0A484KC62-F1
#
_cell.length_a   1.000
_cell.length_b   1.000
_cell.length_c   1.000
_cell.angle_alpha   90.00
_cell.angle_beta   90.00
_cell.angle_gamma   90.00
#
_symmetry.space_group_name_H-M   'P 1'
#
loop_
_entity.id
_entity.type
_entity.pdbx_description
1 polymer ?
#
loop_
_entity_poly.entity_id
_entity_poly.type
_entity_poly.pdbx_seq_one_letter_code
_entity_poly.pdbx_strand_id
1 'polypeptide(L)'
;MACSRADYLKKTIQSILKYQTSVALKFPIFISQDGSHPDVKRLALSYDQLTYMQHLDYEPVHTERPGEIIAYYKIARHYKWALDQLFYKHNFSRVIILEDDMEIAIDFFDYFEAGAILLDSDKSIMAISSWNDNGQKQFVKDPYALLRSDFFPGLGWMLSKSTWDELSPKWPKAYPFRDEAFIY
;
A
#
# COMPACT_ATOMS: atom_id res chain seq x y z
N MET A 1 3.67 -2.08 -4.02
CA MET A 1 3.05 -1.69 -5.30
C MET A 1 4.14 -1.20 -6.22
N ALA A 2 4.32 -1.80 -7.40
CA ALA A 2 5.39 -1.46 -8.33
C ALA A 2 4.87 -1.37 -9.77
N CYS A 3 5.61 -0.69 -10.65
CA CYS A 3 5.26 -0.61 -12.08
C CYS A 3 6.50 -0.74 -12.97
N SER A 4 7.34 0.30 -13.01
CA SER A 4 8.43 0.43 -13.98
C SER A 4 9.75 0.98 -13.42
N ARG A 5 9.90 1.09 -12.08
CA ARG A 5 11.08 1.68 -11.43
C ARG A 5 11.90 0.62 -10.68
N ALA A 6 12.62 -0.24 -11.40
CA ALA A 6 13.36 -1.35 -10.79
C ALA A 6 14.38 -0.89 -9.73
N ASP A 7 15.09 0.22 -9.96
CA ASP A 7 16.08 0.73 -8.99
C ASP A 7 15.46 1.22 -7.68
N TYR A 8 14.28 1.82 -7.74
CA TYR A 8 13.55 2.27 -6.56
C TYR A 8 13.00 1.05 -5.82
N LEU A 9 12.35 0.13 -6.54
CA LEU A 9 11.84 -1.11 -5.97
C LEU A 9 12.93 -1.90 -5.25
N LYS A 10 14.15 -1.94 -5.82
CA LYS A 10 15.30 -2.61 -5.19
C LYS A 10 15.61 -2.04 -3.81
N LYS A 11 15.63 -0.71 -3.67
CA LYS A 11 15.88 -0.05 -2.39
C LYS A 11 14.78 -0.37 -1.39
N THR A 12 13.52 -0.30 -1.81
CA THR A 12 12.38 -0.68 -0.98
C THR A 12 12.48 -2.11 -0.48
N ILE A 13 12.69 -3.09 -1.38
CA ILE A 13 12.84 -4.50 -1.03
C ILE A 13 14.01 -4.70 -0.07
N GLN A 14 15.16 -4.07 -0.33
CA GLN A 14 16.34 -4.18 0.54
C GLN A 14 16.08 -3.61 1.94
N SER A 15 15.39 -2.48 2.05
CA SER A 15 15.01 -1.90 3.35
C SER A 15 14.07 -2.83 4.14
N ILE A 16 13.11 -3.47 3.45
CA ILE A 16 12.16 -4.41 4.05
C ILE A 16 12.88 -5.66 4.55
N LEU A 17 13.66 -6.31 3.68
CA LEU A 17 14.33 -7.58 3.99
C LEU A 17 15.35 -7.47 5.13
N LYS A 18 15.89 -6.27 5.37
CA LYS A 18 16.79 -5.99 6.50
C LYS A 18 16.15 -6.31 7.86
N TYR A 19 14.84 -6.14 7.99
CA TYR A 19 14.11 -6.30 9.26
C TYR A 19 13.02 -7.38 9.20
N GLN A 20 12.60 -7.80 8.00
CA GLN A 20 11.50 -8.76 7.83
C GLN A 20 11.92 -10.22 8.05
N THR A 21 13.19 -10.57 7.84
CA THR A 21 13.64 -11.98 7.83
C THR A 21 13.29 -12.74 9.12
N SER A 22 13.39 -12.09 10.28
CA SER A 22 13.04 -12.68 11.58
C SER A 22 11.53 -12.86 11.80
N VAL A 23 10.69 -12.16 11.04
CA VAL A 23 9.23 -12.13 11.17
C VAL A 23 8.52 -12.62 9.91
N ALA A 24 9.23 -13.35 9.04
CA ALA A 24 8.76 -13.64 7.69
C ALA A 24 7.48 -14.48 7.62
N LEU A 25 7.26 -15.37 8.60
CA LEU A 25 6.04 -16.15 8.71
C LEU A 25 4.80 -15.28 9.00
N LYS A 26 5.00 -14.16 9.70
CA LYS A 26 3.92 -13.26 10.12
C LYS A 26 3.67 -12.15 9.10
N PHE A 27 4.72 -11.74 8.38
CA PHE A 27 4.68 -10.69 7.37
C PHE A 27 5.19 -11.22 6.01
N PRO A 28 4.46 -12.12 5.33
CA PRO A 28 4.83 -12.55 3.99
C PRO A 28 4.81 -11.36 3.01
N ILE A 29 5.80 -11.26 2.13
CA ILE A 29 5.94 -10.12 1.22
C ILE A 29 5.43 -10.49 -0.17
N PHE A 30 4.60 -9.61 -0.72
CA PHE A 30 4.09 -9.69 -2.09
C PHE A 30 4.55 -8.48 -2.91
N ILE A 31 5.12 -8.73 -4.08
CA ILE A 31 5.40 -7.71 -5.08
C ILE A 31 4.30 -7.77 -6.14
N SER A 32 3.40 -6.80 -6.12
CA SER A 32 2.41 -6.60 -7.18
C SER A 32 2.96 -5.60 -8.19
N GLN A 33 3.25 -6.06 -9.40
CA GLN A 33 3.68 -5.23 -10.53
C GLN A 33 2.50 -4.91 -11.45
N ASP A 34 2.30 -3.64 -11.79
CA ASP A 34 1.48 -3.21 -12.92
C ASP A 34 2.28 -3.22 -14.22
N GLY A 35 1.67 -3.72 -15.29
CA GLY A 35 2.27 -3.78 -16.62
C GLY A 35 3.38 -4.84 -16.74
N SER A 36 4.25 -4.65 -17.73
CA SER A 36 5.19 -5.68 -18.20
C SER A 36 6.66 -5.25 -18.22
N HIS A 37 7.04 -4.21 -17.44
CA HIS A 37 8.42 -3.73 -17.42
C HIS A 37 9.40 -4.87 -17.03
N PRO A 38 10.31 -5.27 -17.93
CA PRO A 38 11.06 -6.52 -17.80
C PRO A 38 12.00 -6.52 -16.59
N ASP A 39 12.62 -5.38 -16.28
CA ASP A 39 13.60 -5.32 -15.19
C ASP A 39 12.95 -5.35 -13.80
N VAL A 40 11.72 -4.85 -13.67
CA VAL A 40 10.94 -4.98 -12.42
C VAL A 40 10.58 -6.45 -12.19
N LYS A 41 10.09 -7.13 -13.24
CA LYS A 41 9.78 -8.56 -13.18
C LYS A 41 11.01 -9.40 -12.85
N ARG A 42 12.13 -9.16 -13.55
CA ARG A 42 13.39 -9.86 -13.33
C ARG A 42 13.91 -9.66 -11.91
N LEU A 43 13.86 -8.43 -11.40
CA LEU A 43 14.26 -8.11 -10.03
C LEU A 43 13.36 -8.83 -9.03
N ALA A 44 12.03 -8.72 -9.16
CA ALA A 44 11.09 -9.34 -8.23
C ALA A 44 11.27 -10.87 -8.18
N LEU A 45 11.47 -11.51 -9.33
CA LEU A 45 11.70 -12.96 -9.43
C LEU A 45 13.10 -13.41 -8.97
N SER A 46 14.03 -12.48 -8.72
CA SER A 46 15.37 -12.81 -8.20
C SER A 46 15.41 -13.04 -6.68
N TYR A 47 14.30 -12.81 -5.98
CA TYR A 47 14.18 -13.03 -4.55
C TYR A 47 13.25 -14.20 -4.25
N ASP A 48 13.82 -15.34 -3.85
CA ASP A 48 13.08 -16.58 -3.57
C ASP A 48 12.08 -16.46 -2.40
N GLN A 49 12.34 -15.52 -1.49
CA GLN A 49 11.50 -15.28 -0.31
C GLN A 49 10.27 -14.38 -0.58
N LEU A 50 10.13 -13.81 -1.77
CA LEU A 50 9.04 -12.90 -2.14
C LEU A 50 8.04 -13.60 -3.05
N THR A 51 6.75 -13.28 -2.91
CA THR A 51 5.75 -13.72 -3.87
C THR A 51 5.52 -12.63 -4.92
N TYR A 52 5.71 -12.97 -6.20
CA TYR A 52 5.47 -12.06 -7.32
C TYR A 52 4.06 -12.22 -7.90
N MET A 53 3.37 -11.10 -8.10
CA MET A 53 2.07 -10.99 -8.77
C MET A 53 2.15 -9.96 -9.88
N GLN A 54 1.44 -10.21 -10.99
CA GLN A 54 1.45 -9.31 -12.15
C GLN A 54 0.03 -8.95 -12.57
N HIS A 55 -0.23 -7.65 -12.62
CA HIS A 55 -1.45 -7.07 -13.18
C HIS A 55 -1.21 -6.69 -14.64
N LEU A 56 -1.97 -7.30 -15.55
CA LEU A 56 -1.97 -6.98 -16.97
C LEU A 56 -3.38 -6.56 -17.37
N ASP A 57 -3.58 -5.26 -17.49
CA ASP A 57 -4.83 -4.67 -17.97
C ASP A 57 -4.56 -3.99 -19.32
N TYR A 58 -5.14 -4.56 -20.36
CA TYR A 58 -5.04 -4.07 -21.74
C TYR A 58 -6.24 -3.21 -22.13
N GLU A 59 -7.24 -3.08 -21.27
CA GLU A 59 -8.43 -2.30 -21.56
C GLU A 59 -8.10 -0.81 -21.62
N PRO A 60 -8.46 -0.12 -22.71
CA PRO A 60 -8.27 1.32 -22.82
C PRO A 60 -8.87 2.06 -21.62
N VAL A 61 -8.10 2.99 -21.07
CA VAL A 61 -8.58 3.88 -20.01
C VAL A 61 -9.38 5.00 -20.66
N HIS A 62 -10.66 5.08 -20.31
CA HIS A 62 -11.52 6.21 -20.64
C HIS A 62 -11.68 7.06 -19.38
N THR A 63 -11.28 8.33 -19.45
CA THR A 63 -11.48 9.26 -18.35
C THR A 63 -12.96 9.64 -18.24
N GLU A 64 -13.43 9.90 -17.03
CA GLU A 64 -14.81 10.32 -16.79
C GLU A 64 -15.01 11.78 -17.21
N ARG A 65 -13.94 12.59 -17.16
CA ARG A 65 -14.00 14.00 -17.54
C ARG A 65 -12.82 14.40 -18.42
N PRO A 66 -12.97 15.44 -19.27
CA PRO A 66 -11.84 16.00 -20.00
C PRO A 66 -10.77 16.56 -19.03
N GLY A 67 -9.50 16.30 -19.34
CA GLY A 67 -8.35 16.83 -18.58
C GLY A 67 -7.88 15.97 -17.40
N GLU A 68 -8.57 14.88 -17.07
CA GLU A 68 -8.11 13.95 -16.05
C GLU A 68 -6.90 13.13 -16.50
N ILE A 69 -6.06 12.72 -15.55
CA ILE A 69 -4.79 12.06 -15.83
C ILE A 69 -4.98 10.53 -15.84
N ILE A 70 -4.76 9.91 -17.01
CA ILE A 70 -4.86 8.46 -17.24
C ILE A 70 -4.03 7.63 -16.25
N ALA A 71 -2.88 8.15 -15.80
CA ALA A 71 -2.02 7.45 -14.84
C ALA A 71 -2.75 7.13 -13.53
N TYR A 72 -3.62 8.03 -13.03
CA TYR A 72 -4.38 7.78 -11.80
C TYR A 72 -5.44 6.70 -11.95
N TYR A 73 -6.00 6.55 -13.15
CA TYR A 73 -6.91 5.44 -13.44
C TYR A 73 -6.18 4.09 -13.39
N LYS A 74 -4.98 4.03 -13.98
CA LYS A 74 -4.15 2.81 -13.94
C LYS A 74 -3.75 2.45 -12.51
N ILE A 75 -3.33 3.43 -11.72
CA ILE A 75 -3.01 3.25 -10.30
C ILE A 75 -4.23 2.72 -9.54
N ALA A 76 -5.41 3.34 -9.71
CA ALA A 76 -6.62 2.89 -9.03
C ALA A 76 -7.00 1.44 -9.40
N ARG A 77 -6.92 1.06 -10.68
CA ARG A 77 -7.15 -0.32 -11.14
C ARG A 77 -6.12 -1.30 -10.54
N HIS A 78 -4.84 -0.93 -10.52
CA HIS A 78 -3.78 -1.77 -9.96
C HIS A 78 -3.95 -2.01 -8.47
N TYR A 79 -4.25 -0.96 -7.70
CA TYR A 79 -4.55 -1.07 -6.26
C TYR A 79 -5.75 -1.98 -6.02
N LYS A 80 -6.85 -1.77 -6.76
CA LYS A 80 -8.03 -2.62 -6.65
C LYS A 80 -7.68 -4.09 -6.89
N TRP A 81 -7.02 -4.38 -8.02
CA TRP A 81 -6.67 -5.74 -8.39
C TRP A 81 -5.76 -6.39 -7.35
N ALA A 82 -4.72 -5.69 -6.90
CA ALA A 82 -3.76 -6.21 -5.94
C ALA A 82 -4.42 -6.52 -4.59
N LEU A 83 -5.26 -5.62 -4.09
CA LEU A 83 -5.96 -5.81 -2.82
C LEU A 83 -7.02 -6.92 -2.93
N ASP A 84 -7.73 -7.03 -4.05
CA ASP A 84 -8.63 -8.17 -4.31
C ASP A 84 -7.85 -9.50 -4.31
N GLN A 85 -6.66 -9.57 -4.92
CA GLN A 85 -5.82 -10.77 -4.84
C GLN A 85 -5.46 -11.09 -3.38
N LEU A 86 -4.99 -10.12 -2.62
CA LEU A 86 -4.52 -10.34 -1.25
C LEU A 86 -5.67 -10.72 -0.29
N PHE A 87 -6.79 -10.01 -0.35
CA PHE A 87 -7.92 -10.23 0.56
C PHE A 87 -8.83 -11.40 0.15
N TYR A 88 -9.07 -11.63 -1.14
CA TYR A 88 -10.01 -12.65 -1.59
C TYR A 88 -9.34 -13.95 -2.00
N LYS A 89 -8.21 -13.88 -2.73
CA LYS A 89 -7.52 -15.10 -3.19
C LYS A 89 -6.54 -15.65 -2.16
N HIS A 90 -5.79 -14.79 -1.49
CA HIS A 90 -4.84 -15.19 -0.45
C HIS A 90 -5.44 -15.18 0.96
N ASN A 91 -6.66 -14.64 1.12
CA ASN A 91 -7.43 -14.65 2.36
C ASN A 91 -6.68 -14.04 3.56
N PHE A 92 -5.90 -12.98 3.33
CA PHE A 92 -5.29 -12.23 4.42
C PHE A 92 -6.36 -11.46 5.20
N SER A 93 -6.21 -11.36 6.52
CA SER A 93 -7.09 -10.58 7.38
C SER A 93 -6.73 -9.09 7.39
N ARG A 94 -5.45 -8.77 7.17
CA ARG A 94 -4.87 -7.43 7.15
C ARG A 94 -3.78 -7.39 6.08
N VAL A 95 -3.62 -6.23 5.45
CA VAL A 95 -2.57 -5.98 4.45
C VAL A 95 -1.89 -4.67 4.78
N ILE A 96 -0.55 -4.65 4.75
CA ILE A 96 0.27 -3.44 4.78
C ILE A 96 0.68 -3.12 3.35
N ILE A 97 0.47 -1.88 2.92
CA ILE A 97 0.72 -1.41 1.56
C ILE A 97 1.89 -0.43 1.57
N LEU A 98 2.91 -0.73 0.76
CA LEU A 98 4.04 0.14 0.47
C LEU A 98 4.13 0.38 -1.04
N GLU A 99 4.51 1.60 -1.45
CA GLU A 99 4.90 1.91 -2.82
C GLU A 99 6.38 1.58 -3.06
N ASP A 100 6.77 1.45 -4.33
CA ASP A 100 8.11 1.00 -4.74
C ASP A 100 9.21 2.05 -4.54
N ASP A 101 8.91 3.20 -3.94
CA ASP A 101 9.83 4.29 -3.64
C ASP A 101 9.92 4.62 -2.13
N MET A 102 9.51 3.68 -1.27
CA MET A 102 9.55 3.83 0.18
C MET A 102 10.69 3.03 0.83
N GLU A 103 11.28 3.56 1.89
CA GLU A 103 12.19 2.82 2.78
C GLU A 103 11.58 2.73 4.19
N ILE A 104 11.70 1.58 4.84
CA ILE A 104 11.10 1.35 6.16
C ILE A 104 12.05 1.68 7.31
N ALA A 105 11.47 2.09 8.45
CA ALA A 105 12.18 2.24 9.71
C ALA A 105 12.49 0.88 10.36
N ILE A 106 13.40 0.88 11.34
CA ILE A 106 13.85 -0.33 12.05
C ILE A 106 12.73 -1.04 12.83
N ASP A 107 11.77 -0.27 13.33
CA ASP A 107 10.63 -0.67 14.16
C ASP A 107 9.32 -0.79 13.36
N PHE A 108 9.39 -0.75 12.03
CA PHE A 108 8.21 -0.77 11.16
C PHE A 108 7.25 -1.94 11.44
N PHE A 109 7.79 -3.15 11.63
CA PHE A 109 6.97 -4.34 11.91
C PHE A 109 6.37 -4.32 13.31
N ASP A 110 7.13 -3.87 14.31
CA ASP A 110 6.66 -3.73 15.69
C ASP A 110 5.54 -2.68 15.78
N TYR A 111 5.69 -1.57 15.06
CA TYR A 111 4.70 -0.52 14.91
C TYR A 111 3.38 -1.06 14.34
N PHE A 112 3.43 -1.79 13.21
CA PHE A 112 2.22 -2.35 12.62
C PHE A 112 1.63 -3.50 13.43
N GLU A 113 2.44 -4.26 14.16
CA GLU A 113 1.95 -5.27 15.08
C GLU A 113 1.13 -4.64 16.23
N ALA A 114 1.65 -3.60 16.86
CA ALA A 114 0.91 -2.85 17.88
C ALA A 114 -0.34 -2.18 17.30
N GLY A 115 -0.21 -1.56 16.12
CA GLY A 115 -1.32 -0.94 15.41
C GLY A 115 -2.42 -1.92 15.00
N ALA A 116 -2.08 -3.19 14.74
CA ALA A 116 -3.06 -4.20 14.37
C ALA A 116 -4.05 -4.50 15.51
N ILE A 117 -3.57 -4.48 16.76
CA ILE A 117 -4.42 -4.65 17.94
C ILE A 117 -5.46 -3.51 18.02
N LEU A 118 -5.02 -2.27 17.76
CA LEU A 118 -5.91 -1.10 17.73
C LEU A 118 -6.92 -1.19 16.59
N LEU A 119 -6.46 -1.52 15.38
CA LEU A 119 -7.31 -1.67 14.20
C LEU A 119 -8.41 -2.74 14.38
N ASP A 120 -8.09 -3.85 15.06
CA ASP A 120 -9.04 -4.93 15.27
C ASP A 120 -10.06 -4.57 16.38
N SER A 121 -9.63 -3.86 17.43
CA SER A 121 -10.42 -3.57 18.64
C SER A 121 -11.28 -2.31 18.55
N ASP A 122 -10.84 -1.26 17.86
CA ASP A 122 -11.55 0.01 17.73
C ASP A 122 -12.10 0.21 16.31
N LYS A 123 -13.42 0.07 16.16
CA LYS A 123 -14.11 0.18 14.86
C LYS A 123 -14.15 1.61 14.30
N SER A 124 -13.75 2.62 15.07
CA SER A 124 -13.59 3.98 14.57
C SER A 124 -12.25 4.21 13.86
N ILE A 125 -11.34 3.24 13.86
CA ILE A 125 -10.07 3.30 13.15
C ILE A 125 -10.22 2.60 11.79
N MET A 126 -10.02 3.35 10.70
CA MET A 126 -10.06 2.81 9.34
C MET A 126 -8.75 2.11 8.93
N ALA A 127 -7.61 2.73 9.29
CA ALA A 127 -6.28 2.30 8.88
C ALA A 127 -5.22 2.75 9.89
N ILE A 128 -4.06 2.11 9.85
CA ILE A 128 -2.84 2.54 10.53
C ILE A 128 -1.86 3.02 9.46
N SER A 129 -1.24 4.19 9.62
CA SER A 129 -0.28 4.74 8.63
C SER A 129 1.06 5.07 9.28
N SER A 130 2.15 4.66 8.64
CA SER A 130 3.52 4.98 9.04
C SER A 130 3.95 6.41 8.70
N TRP A 131 3.04 7.25 8.20
CA TRP A 131 3.36 8.59 7.73
C TRP A 131 2.74 9.67 8.62
N ASN A 132 3.55 10.67 8.93
CA ASN A 132 3.11 11.93 9.52
C ASN A 132 3.34 13.03 8.49
N ASP A 133 2.26 13.62 7.96
CA ASP A 133 2.33 14.69 6.96
C ASP A 133 3.14 15.91 7.42
N ASN A 134 3.22 16.13 8.74
CA ASN A 134 4.05 17.18 9.37
C ASN A 134 5.28 16.60 10.09
N GLY A 135 5.74 15.42 9.68
CA GLY A 135 6.81 14.64 10.33
C GLY A 135 8.23 15.17 10.15
N GLN A 136 8.41 16.41 9.73
CA GLN A 136 9.73 17.01 9.51
C GLN A 136 10.46 17.15 10.85
N LYS A 137 11.79 16.98 10.83
CA LYS A 137 12.64 16.85 12.03
C LYS A 137 12.41 17.94 13.09
N GLN A 138 12.14 19.17 12.71
CA GLN A 138 11.92 20.28 13.64
C GLN A 138 10.55 20.25 14.36
N PHE A 139 9.58 19.47 13.86
CA PHE A 139 8.21 19.42 14.38
C PHE A 139 7.91 18.17 15.22
N VAL A 140 8.76 17.15 15.15
CA VAL A 140 8.60 15.89 15.88
C VAL A 140 9.64 15.74 16.98
N LYS A 141 9.25 15.17 18.12
CA LYS A 141 10.11 15.06 19.31
C LYS A 141 10.05 13.69 19.98
N ASP A 142 8.86 13.09 20.05
CA ASP A 142 8.65 11.81 20.71
C ASP A 142 8.43 10.69 19.67
N PRO A 143 9.36 9.73 19.55
CA PRO A 143 9.22 8.61 18.62
C PRO A 143 8.20 7.55 19.06
N TYR A 144 7.71 7.58 20.31
CA TYR A 144 6.73 6.62 20.82
C TYR A 144 5.29 7.15 20.79
N ALA A 145 5.10 8.43 20.50
CA ALA A 145 3.79 9.05 20.45
C ALA A 145 3.03 8.63 19.18
N LEU A 146 1.79 8.15 19.38
CA LEU A 146 0.84 7.87 18.30
C LEU A 146 -0.28 8.92 18.30
N LEU A 147 -0.73 9.31 17.11
CA LEU A 147 -1.80 10.29 16.91
C LEU A 147 -2.95 9.68 16.12
N ARG A 148 -4.16 10.15 16.39
CA ARG A 148 -5.32 9.95 15.51
C ARG A 148 -5.44 11.15 14.58
N SER A 149 -5.80 10.88 13.34
CA SER A 149 -5.99 11.89 12.30
C SER A 149 -7.21 11.51 11.48
N ASP A 150 -8.05 12.51 11.19
CA ASP A 150 -9.16 12.37 10.25
C ASP A 150 -8.70 12.55 8.79
N PHE A 151 -7.46 13.01 8.58
CA PHE A 151 -6.80 12.98 7.28
C PHE A 151 -6.13 11.63 7.07
N PHE A 152 -6.46 10.94 5.97
CA PHE A 152 -5.85 9.67 5.57
C PHE A 152 -4.50 9.92 4.84
N PRO A 153 -3.34 9.63 5.46
CA PRO A 153 -2.04 10.00 4.89
C PRO A 153 -1.56 9.05 3.79
N GLY A 154 -2.05 7.81 3.77
CA GLY A 154 -1.48 6.75 2.93
C GLY A 154 -0.06 6.39 3.36
N LEU A 155 0.88 6.40 2.39
CA LEU A 155 2.34 6.25 2.56
C LEU A 155 2.76 5.23 3.64
N GLY A 156 2.65 3.94 3.30
CA GLY A 156 2.89 2.85 4.25
C GLY A 156 1.71 2.73 5.20
N TRP A 157 0.72 1.94 4.82
CA TRP A 157 -0.52 1.88 5.59
C TRP A 157 -1.11 0.47 5.63
N MET A 158 -1.77 0.16 6.74
CA MET A 158 -2.41 -1.12 7.00
C MET A 158 -3.93 -0.97 7.03
N LEU A 159 -4.60 -1.91 6.38
CA LEU A 159 -6.05 -1.96 6.28
C LEU A 159 -6.53 -3.40 6.55
N SER A 160 -7.74 -3.55 7.08
CA SER A 160 -8.35 -4.85 7.38
C SER A 160 -9.27 -5.35 6.25
N LYS A 161 -9.51 -6.66 6.21
CA LYS A 161 -10.42 -7.26 5.22
C LYS A 161 -11.82 -6.67 5.28
N SER A 162 -12.35 -6.39 6.48
CA SER A 162 -13.69 -5.79 6.63
C SER A 162 -13.78 -4.41 5.99
N THR A 163 -12.73 -3.59 6.13
CA THR A 163 -12.66 -2.29 5.47
C THR A 163 -12.54 -2.47 3.95
N TRP A 164 -11.78 -3.45 3.48
CA TRP A 164 -11.72 -3.75 2.04
C TRP A 164 -13.07 -4.21 1.47
N ASP A 165 -13.80 -5.04 2.21
CA ASP A 165 -15.12 -5.53 1.79
C ASP A 165 -16.13 -4.40 1.62
N GLU A 166 -15.99 -3.32 2.40
CA GLU A 166 -16.76 -2.10 2.22
C GLU A 166 -16.30 -1.28 1.01
N LEU A 167 -14.99 -1.13 0.83
CA LEU A 167 -14.40 -0.24 -0.19
C LEU A 167 -14.38 -0.84 -1.60
N SER A 168 -14.09 -2.13 -1.75
CA SER A 168 -13.90 -2.79 -3.05
C SER A 168 -15.10 -2.65 -4.00
N PRO A 169 -16.37 -2.79 -3.55
CA PRO A 169 -17.54 -2.61 -4.42
C PRO A 169 -17.73 -1.18 -4.93
N LYS A 170 -17.24 -0.18 -4.18
CA LYS A 170 -17.35 1.25 -4.49
C LYS A 170 -16.01 1.89 -4.82
N TRP A 171 -15.03 1.09 -5.22
CA TRP A 171 -13.67 1.56 -5.47
C TRP A 171 -13.68 2.58 -6.63
N PRO A 172 -13.07 3.76 -6.46
CA PRO A 172 -13.11 4.80 -7.47
C PRO A 172 -12.30 4.41 -8.70
N LYS A 173 -12.68 4.95 -9.87
CA LYS A 173 -11.97 4.68 -11.12
C LYS A 173 -10.61 5.37 -11.20
N ALA A 174 -10.43 6.47 -10.47
CA ALA A 174 -9.19 7.25 -10.40
C ALA A 174 -9.14 8.06 -9.11
N TYR A 175 -8.01 8.73 -8.88
CA TYR A 175 -7.91 9.77 -7.85
C TYR A 175 -8.98 10.84 -8.09
N PRO A 176 -9.74 11.28 -7.06
CA PRO A 176 -10.77 12.27 -7.24
C PRO A 176 -10.14 13.63 -7.60
N PHE A 177 -10.24 14.00 -8.88
CA PHE A 177 -10.15 15.39 -9.27
C PHE A 177 -11.42 16.07 -8.75
N ARG A 178 -11.25 17.06 -7.85
CA ARG A 178 -12.33 17.75 -7.13
C ARG A 178 -13.60 17.93 -7.98
N ASP A 179 -14.70 17.38 -7.46
CA ASP A 179 -16.02 18.03 -7.37
C ASP A 179 -16.89 17.34 -6.30
N GLU A 180 -16.55 16.11 -5.91
CA GLU A 180 -17.17 15.44 -4.77
C GLU A 180 -16.07 15.04 -3.79
N ALA A 181 -15.64 16.00 -2.98
CA ALA A 181 -15.02 15.64 -1.72
C ALA A 181 -16.04 14.79 -0.96
N PHE A 182 -15.77 13.50 -0.81
CA PHE A 182 -16.39 12.69 0.24
C PHE A 182 -15.93 13.28 1.57
N ILE A 183 -16.63 14.32 2.01
CA ILE A 183 -16.65 14.78 3.38
C ILE A 183 -17.51 13.74 4.10
N TYR A 184 -16.87 12.84 4.82
CA TYR A 184 -17.49 12.19 5.96
C TYR A 184 -17.19 13.03 7.20
#